data_AF-A0A838JH89-F1
#
_entry.id   AF-A0A838JH89-F1
#
_cell.length_a   1.000
_cell.length_b   1.000
_cell.length_c   1.000
_cell.angle_alpha   90.00
_cell.angle_beta   90.00
_cell.angle_gamma   90.00
#
_symmetry.space_group_name_H-M   'P 1'
#
loop_
_entity.id
_entity.type
_entity.pdbx_description
1 polymer ?
#
loop_
_entity_poly.entity_id
_entity_poly.type
_entity_poly.pdbx_seq_one_letter_code
_entity_poly.pdbx_strand_id
1 'polypeptide(L)'
;MLDKPYEQAESLFKRTLAIREQALGGEHPHIATSLHNLALLYRDQARYEQAELLFKRALAISAQALSDEHPDTATTLYCLADLYQAQARPEIGLILLALSPSGGE
;
A
#
# COMPACT_ATOMS: atom_id res chain seq x y z
N MET A 1 -21.80 1.55 2.41
CA MET A 1 -21.45 0.24 3.03
C MET A 1 -20.31 -0.42 2.24
N LEU A 2 -19.25 0.33 1.90
CA LEU A 2 -18.11 -0.14 1.09
C LEU A 2 -16.89 -0.52 1.96
N ASP A 3 -16.94 -0.28 3.28
CA ASP A 3 -15.77 -0.35 4.18
C ASP A 3 -15.48 -1.74 4.74
N LYS A 4 -16.50 -2.62 4.79
CA LYS A 4 -16.36 -3.99 5.34
C LYS A 4 -15.27 -4.85 4.69
N PRO A 5 -15.13 -4.89 3.34
CA PRO A 5 -14.04 -5.66 2.72
C PRO A 5 -12.66 -5.05 2.97
N TYR A 6 -12.55 -3.71 3.05
CA TYR A 6 -11.27 -3.04 3.33
C TYR A 6 -10.79 -3.30 4.76
N GLU A 7 -11.67 -3.24 5.76
CA GLU A 7 -11.32 -3.56 7.15
C GLU A 7 -10.85 -5.01 7.32
N GLN A 8 -11.54 -5.96 6.66
CA GLN A 8 -11.16 -7.37 6.67
C GLN A 8 -9.79 -7.59 6.00
N ALA A 9 -9.56 -6.98 4.84
CA ALA A 9 -8.27 -7.03 4.15
C ALA A 9 -7.15 -6.42 5.02
N GLU A 10 -7.39 -5.27 5.64
CA GLU A 10 -6.43 -4.60 6.52
C GLU A 10 -6.03 -5.49 7.69
N SER A 11 -7.01 -6.12 8.34
CA SER A 11 -6.77 -7.05 9.45
C SER A 11 -5.93 -8.25 9.02
N LEU A 12 -6.25 -8.85 7.87
CA LEU A 12 -5.51 -10.00 7.34
C LEU A 12 -4.07 -9.64 6.94
N PHE A 13 -3.86 -8.49 6.30
CA PHE A 13 -2.53 -8.03 5.94
C PHE A 13 -1.69 -7.70 7.17
N LYS A 14 -2.25 -7.00 8.17
CA LYS A 14 -1.57 -6.73 9.45
C LYS A 14 -1.19 -8.01 10.18
N ARG A 15 -2.09 -8.99 10.24
CA ARG A 15 -1.81 -10.28 10.86
C ARG A 15 -0.72 -11.04 10.12
N THR A 16 -0.75 -11.05 8.79
CA THR A 16 0.28 -11.68 7.96
C THR A 16 1.64 -11.04 8.17
N LEU A 17 1.68 -9.71 8.22
CA LEU A 17 2.90 -8.94 8.49
C LEU A 17 3.49 -9.32 9.86
N ALA A 18 2.69 -9.32 10.91
CA ALA A 18 3.14 -9.67 12.26
C ALA A 18 3.70 -11.11 12.33
N ILE A 19 3.03 -12.08 11.70
CA ILE A 19 3.50 -13.47 11.65
C ILE A 19 4.85 -13.57 10.91
N ARG A 20 5.00 -12.87 9.78
CA ARG A 20 6.24 -12.87 9.00
C ARG A 20 7.39 -12.19 9.75
N GLU A 21 7.13 -11.06 10.40
CA GLU A 21 8.11 -10.36 11.23
C GLU A 21 8.61 -11.24 12.37
N GLN A 22 7.71 -11.97 13.03
CA GLN A 22 8.07 -12.90 14.10
C GLN A 22 8.84 -14.13 13.60
N ALA A 23 8.48 -14.67 12.43
CA ALA A 23 9.06 -15.91 11.93
C ALA A 23 10.38 -15.71 11.16
N LEU A 24 10.53 -14.59 10.44
CA LEU A 24 11.63 -14.37 9.50
C LEU A 24 12.59 -13.26 9.93
N GLY A 25 12.22 -12.45 10.92
CA GLY A 25 12.96 -11.25 11.32
C GLY A 25 12.64 -10.05 10.42
N GLY A 26 12.72 -8.83 10.97
CA GLY A 26 12.17 -7.59 10.39
C GLY A 26 12.72 -7.11 9.04
N GLU A 27 13.80 -7.73 8.54
CA GLU A 27 14.48 -7.35 7.30
C GLU A 27 14.33 -8.39 6.17
N HIS A 28 13.52 -9.43 6.38
CA HIS A 28 13.34 -10.45 5.36
C HIS A 28 12.57 -9.90 4.14
N PRO A 29 12.98 -10.18 2.87
CA PRO A 29 12.32 -9.70 1.66
C PRO A 29 10.80 -9.88 1.62
N HIS A 30 10.29 -10.99 2.14
CA HIS A 30 8.84 -11.27 2.21
C HIS A 30 8.05 -10.25 3.07
N ILE A 31 8.71 -9.52 3.96
CA ILE A 31 8.11 -8.42 4.72
C ILE A 31 7.85 -7.23 3.79
N ALA A 32 8.77 -6.93 2.86
CA ALA A 32 8.56 -5.89 1.86
C ALA A 32 7.29 -6.16 1.04
N THR A 33 7.06 -7.40 0.60
CA THR A 33 5.82 -7.78 -0.11
C THR A 33 4.57 -7.58 0.75
N SER A 34 4.62 -7.92 2.05
CA SER A 34 3.48 -7.71 2.96
C SER A 34 3.18 -6.24 3.19
N LEU A 35 4.21 -5.42 3.38
CA LEU A 35 4.11 -3.97 3.53
C LEU A 35 3.55 -3.33 2.26
N HIS A 36 4.01 -3.78 1.09
CA HIS A 36 3.54 -3.31 -0.21
C HIS A 36 2.03 -3.54 -0.39
N ASN A 37 1.52 -4.74 -0.09
CA ASN A 37 0.10 -5.05 -0.21
C ASN A 37 -0.77 -4.23 0.75
N LEU A 38 -0.29 -4.00 1.98
CA LEU A 38 -1.00 -3.15 2.94
C LEU A 38 -0.97 -1.67 2.51
N ALA A 39 0.11 -1.21 1.88
CA ALA A 39 0.22 0.14 1.34
C ALA A 39 -0.75 0.39 0.18
N LEU A 40 -0.88 -0.57 -0.75
CA LEU A 40 -1.86 -0.51 -1.83
C LEU A 40 -3.28 -0.40 -1.28
N LEU A 41 -3.62 -1.19 -0.26
CA LEU A 41 -4.92 -1.12 0.39
C LEU A 41 -5.21 0.28 0.97
N TYR A 42 -4.20 0.94 1.53
CA TYR A 42 -4.34 2.30 2.04
C TYR A 42 -4.42 3.35 0.93
N ARG A 43 -3.67 3.19 -0.16
CA ARG A 43 -3.81 4.05 -1.35
C ARG A 43 -5.23 3.99 -1.89
N ASP A 44 -5.82 2.81 -2.01
CA ASP A 44 -7.17 2.61 -2.55
C ASP A 44 -8.26 3.22 -1.64
N GLN A 45 -7.95 3.43 -0.35
CA GLN A 45 -8.78 4.17 0.61
C GLN A 45 -8.43 5.68 0.69
N ALA A 46 -7.60 6.20 -0.22
CA ALA A 46 -7.06 7.56 -0.18
C ALA A 46 -6.29 7.91 1.12
N ARG A 47 -5.82 6.90 1.87
CA ARG A 47 -5.01 7.04 3.09
C ARG A 47 -3.52 7.16 2.71
N TYR A 48 -3.19 8.18 1.93
CA TYR A 48 -1.89 8.30 1.27
C TYR A 48 -0.69 8.35 2.23
N GLU A 49 -0.80 9.05 3.36
CA GLU A 49 0.29 9.14 4.35
C GLU A 49 0.68 7.77 4.93
N GLN A 50 -0.32 6.93 5.18
CA GLN A 50 -0.09 5.59 5.72
C GLN A 50 0.47 4.65 4.66
N ALA A 51 0.01 4.78 3.41
CA ALA A 51 0.59 4.04 2.28
C ALA A 51 2.06 4.42 2.08
N GLU A 52 2.40 5.70 2.16
CA GLU A 52 3.76 6.20 1.97
C GLU A 52 4.74 5.61 2.99
N LEU A 53 4.36 5.62 4.27
CA LEU A 53 5.19 5.07 5.34
C LEU A 53 5.49 3.58 5.13
N LEU A 54 4.48 2.83 4.67
CA LEU A 54 4.63 1.40 4.40
C LEU A 54 5.49 1.13 3.16
N PHE A 55 5.29 1.86 2.06
CA PHE A 55 6.13 1.71 0.88
C PHE A 55 7.59 2.09 1.14
N LYS A 56 7.84 3.16 1.91
CA LYS A 56 9.21 3.54 2.31
C LYS A 56 9.89 2.42 3.12
N ARG A 57 9.15 1.80 4.04
CA ARG A 57 9.66 0.66 4.80
C ARG A 57 9.91 -0.56 3.92
N ALA A 58 9.01 -0.85 2.97
CA ALA A 58 9.18 -1.94 2.01
C ALA A 58 10.44 -1.72 1.13
N LEU A 59 10.66 -0.47 0.69
CA LEU A 59 11.81 -0.09 -0.12
C LEU A 59 13.13 -0.27 0.63
N ALA A 60 13.19 0.15 1.89
CA ALA A 60 14.39 -0.03 2.71
C ALA A 60 14.77 -1.52 2.82
N ILE A 61 13.78 -2.39 3.06
CA ILE A 61 13.99 -3.84 3.16
C ILE A 61 14.41 -4.42 1.80
N SER A 62 13.74 -4.07 0.71
CA SER A 62 14.05 -4.62 -0.61
C SER A 62 15.42 -4.17 -1.12
N ALA A 63 15.78 -2.89 -0.93
CA ALA A 63 17.08 -2.35 -1.31
C ALA A 63 18.22 -3.05 -0.55
N GLN A 64 18.04 -3.29 0.76
CA GLN A 64 19.04 -3.97 1.59
C GLN A 64 19.17 -5.46 1.23
N ALA A 65 18.07 -6.15 0.96
CA ALA A 65 18.08 -7.61 0.82
C ALA A 65 18.22 -8.12 -0.62
N LEU A 66 17.80 -7.34 -1.62
CA LEU A 66 17.70 -7.78 -3.02
C LEU A 66 18.53 -6.92 -4.00
N SER A 67 19.09 -5.80 -3.54
CA SER A 67 19.71 -4.73 -4.35
C SER A 67 18.71 -3.84 -5.09
N ASP A 68 19.18 -2.67 -5.53
CA ASP A 68 18.38 -1.65 -6.20
C ASP A 68 17.90 -2.06 -7.60
N GLU A 69 18.61 -2.99 -8.25
CA GLU A 69 18.28 -3.49 -9.60
C GLU A 69 17.22 -4.61 -9.57
N HIS A 70 16.83 -5.08 -8.38
CA HIS A 70 15.86 -6.15 -8.28
C HIS A 70 14.45 -5.68 -8.69
N PRO A 71 13.68 -6.50 -9.44
CA PRO A 71 12.32 -6.17 -9.86
C PRO A 71 11.39 -5.72 -8.71
N ASP A 72 11.53 -6.31 -7.52
CA ASP A 72 10.73 -5.94 -6.34
C ASP A 72 11.07 -4.53 -5.82
N THR A 73 12.35 -4.15 -5.86
CA THR A 73 12.79 -2.79 -5.49
C THR A 73 12.26 -1.77 -6.51
N ALA A 74 12.39 -2.08 -7.80
CA ALA A 74 11.83 -1.26 -8.88
C ALA A 74 10.30 -1.11 -8.78
N THR A 75 9.59 -2.18 -8.44
CA THR A 75 8.14 -2.17 -8.25
C THR A 75 7.74 -1.28 -7.08
N THR A 76 8.50 -1.32 -5.98
CA THR A 76 8.23 -0.47 -4.81
C THR A 76 8.47 1.01 -5.12
N LEU A 77 9.53 1.33 -5.87
CA LEU A 77 9.80 2.69 -6.35
C LEU A 77 8.68 3.20 -7.28
N TYR A 78 8.22 2.36 -8.20
CA TYR A 78 7.09 2.68 -9.07
C TYR A 78 5.83 3.02 -8.27
N CYS A 79 5.50 2.22 -7.25
CA CYS A 79 4.33 2.48 -6.42
C CYS A 79 4.45 3.74 -5.55
N LEU A 80 5.66 4.12 -5.10
CA LEU A 80 5.88 5.42 -4.45
C LEU A 80 5.65 6.58 -5.42
N ALA A 81 6.11 6.47 -6.67
CA ALA A 81 5.88 7.49 -7.68
C ALA A 81 4.38 7.62 -8.02
N ASP A 82 3.67 6.50 -8.17
CA ASP A 82 2.22 6.45 -8.35
C ASP A 82 1.48 7.12 -7.18
N LEU A 83 1.89 6.81 -5.95
CA LEU A 83 1.32 7.40 -4.74
C LEU A 83 1.49 8.92 -4.71
N TYR A 84 2.67 9.43 -5.02
CA TYR A 84 2.91 10.87 -5.06
C TYR A 84 2.14 11.57 -6.19
N GLN A 85 1.95 10.91 -7.33
CA GLN A 85 1.07 11.43 -8.38
C GLN A 85 -0.40 11.47 -7.93
N ALA A 86 -0.87 10.44 -7.25
CA ALA A 86 -2.23 10.40 -6.70
C ALA A 86 -2.45 11.50 -5.64
N GLN A 87 -1.46 11.72 -4.77
CA GLN A 87 -1.51 12.77 -3.74
C GLN A 87 -1.46 14.19 -4.34
N ALA A 88 -0.71 14.39 -5.43
CA ALA A 88 -0.62 15.66 -6.14
C ALA A 88 -1.89 16.01 -6.95
N ARG A 89 -2.83 15.06 -7.13
CA ARG A 89 -4.12 15.28 -7.78
C ARG A 89 -5.30 15.09 -6.82
N PRO A 90 -5.48 15.96 -5.82
CA PRO A 90 -6.64 15.86 -4.93
C PRO A 90 -7.98 16.09 -5.65
N GLU A 91 -7.98 16.75 -6.83
CA GLU A 91 -9.20 17.19 -7.51
C GLU A 91 -9.92 16.08 -8.32
N ILE A 92 -9.21 15.07 -8.82
CA ILE A 92 -9.83 14.05 -9.70
C ILE A 92 -10.64 13.02 -8.89
N GLY A 93 -10.17 12.66 -7.69
CA GLY A 93 -10.87 11.72 -6.80
C GLY A 93 -12.21 12.27 -6.28
N LEU A 94 -12.25 13.56 -5.95
CA LEU A 94 -13.47 14.24 -5.50
C LEU A 94 -14.52 14.36 -6.62
N ILE A 95 -14.11 14.60 -7.86
CA ILE A 95 -15.01 14.70 -9.01
C ILE A 95 -15.60 13.34 -9.39
N LEU A 96 -14.82 12.26 -9.36
CA LEU A 96 -15.31 10.89 -9.65
C LEU A 96 -16.27 10.36 -8.57
N LEU A 97 -16.04 10.70 -7.30
CA LEU A 97 -16.96 10.38 -6.21
C LEU A 97 -18.26 11.21 -6.30
N ALA A 98 -18.19 12.47 -6.75
CA ALA A 98 -19.36 13.32 -6.97
C ALA A 98 -20.17 12.95 -8.22
N LEU A 99 -19.56 12.26 -9.19
CA LEU A 99 -20.20 11.82 -10.45
C LEU A 99 -20.66 10.36 -10.44
N SER A 100 -20.47 9.62 -9.33
CA SER A 100 -21.13 8.33 -9.16
C SER A 100 -22.61 8.59 -8.86
N PRO A 101 -23.55 8.34 -9.79
CA PRO A 101 -24.96 8.59 -9.54
C PRO A 101 -25.37 7.66 -8.38
N SER A 102 -25.77 8.25 -7.26
CA SER A 102 -26.50 7.53 -6.21
C SER A 102 -27.81 7.06 -6.84
N GLY A 103 -27.82 5.81 -7.32
CA GLY A 103 -29.03 5.15 -7.79
C GLY A 103 -29.90 4.74 -6.60
N GLY A 104 -31.18 5.11 -6.67
CA GLY A 104 -32.26 4.76 -5.75
C GLY A 104 -32.50 5.88 -4.72
N GLU A 105 -33.62 6.60 -4.72
CA GLU A 105 -35.01 6.25 -5.07
C GLU A 105 -35.74 7.38 -5.80
#